data_AF-F2Z440-F1
#
_entry.id   AF-F2Z440-F1
#
_cell.length_a   1.000
_cell.length_b   1.000
_cell.length_c   1.000
_cell.angle_alpha   90.00
_cell.angle_beta   90.00
_cell.angle_gamma   90.00
#
_symmetry.space_group_name_H-M   'P 1'
#
loop_
_entity.id
_entity.type
_entity.pdbx_description
1 polymer ?
#
loop_
_entity_poly.entity_id
_entity_poly.type
_entity_poly.pdbx_seq_one_letter_code
_entity_poly.pdbx_strand_id
1 'polypeptide(L)'
;MMNLAAGFLLMLLEVLLLPGTPLSAEESPASTPGSPLSSTEYERFFALLTPTWKAETTCRLRATHGCRNPTLVQLDQYENHGLVPDGAVCSDLPYASWFESFCQFAQYRCSNHVYYAKRVRCSQPVSILSPNTLKEVESSAEVPPTSMTTPIVSHATGETSQSGDRSSQP
;
A
#
# COMPACT_ATOMS: atom_id res chain seq x y z
N MET A 1 14.24 -79.13 -0.79
CA MET A 1 13.72 -78.23 -1.84
C MET A 1 12.78 -77.26 -1.14
N MET A 2 12.86 -75.93 -1.15
CA MET A 2 13.82 -74.93 -1.63
C MET A 2 13.52 -73.64 -0.83
N ASN A 3 14.52 -72.78 -0.70
CA ASN A 3 14.57 -71.56 0.10
C ASN A 3 13.47 -70.51 -0.24
N LEU A 4 12.81 -69.95 0.78
CA LEU A 4 12.07 -68.67 0.69
C LEU A 4 12.50 -67.74 1.85
N ALA A 5 13.72 -67.21 1.79
CA ALA A 5 14.19 -66.22 2.78
C ALA A 5 15.10 -65.13 2.17
N ALA A 6 15.14 -65.00 0.85
CA ALA A 6 16.06 -64.09 0.16
C ALA A 6 15.39 -62.83 -0.41
N GLY A 7 14.06 -62.79 -0.57
CA GLY A 7 13.37 -61.69 -1.25
C GLY A 7 13.11 -60.45 -0.38
N PHE A 8 12.94 -60.63 0.93
CA PHE A 8 12.53 -59.52 1.82
C PHE A 8 13.71 -58.66 2.31
N LEU A 9 14.93 -59.19 2.23
CA LEU A 9 16.14 -58.51 2.72
C LEU A 9 16.78 -57.59 1.67
N LEU A 10 16.44 -57.74 0.38
CA LEU A 10 17.00 -56.94 -0.70
C LEU A 10 16.29 -55.59 -0.90
N MET A 11 15.02 -55.47 -0.51
CA MET A 11 14.25 -54.22 -0.66
C MET A 11 14.68 -53.10 0.32
N LEU A 12 15.39 -53.45 1.40
CA LEU A 12 15.90 -52.47 2.38
C LEU A 12 17.29 -51.93 2.02
N LEU A 13 18.03 -52.60 1.13
CA LEU A 13 19.42 -52.22 0.80
C LEU A 13 19.51 -51.19 -0.33
N GLU A 14 18.53 -51.11 -1.24
CA GLU A 14 18.54 -50.14 -2.35
C GLU A 14 18.20 -48.70 -1.92
N VAL A 15 17.59 -48.49 -0.75
CA VAL A 15 17.26 -47.14 -0.26
C VAL A 15 18.50 -46.40 0.30
N LEU A 16 19.57 -47.14 0.66
CA LEU A 16 20.76 -46.55 1.28
C LEU A 16 21.84 -46.06 0.30
N LEU A 17 21.68 -46.27 -1.01
CA LEU A 17 22.71 -45.98 -2.01
C LEU A 17 22.29 -44.97 -3.08
N LEU A 18 21.25 -44.17 -2.85
CA LEU A 18 21.02 -42.99 -3.69
C LEU A 18 22.12 -41.95 -3.39
N PRO A 19 22.92 -41.53 -4.38
CA PRO A 19 23.77 -40.37 -4.22
C PRO A 19 22.86 -39.20 -3.88
N GLY A 20 23.02 -38.66 -2.68
CA GLY A 20 22.38 -37.40 -2.30
C GLY A 20 22.86 -36.35 -3.29
N THR A 21 22.03 -36.06 -4.29
CA THR A 21 22.17 -34.82 -5.04
C THR A 21 22.17 -33.71 -4.00
N PRO A 22 23.20 -32.85 -3.94
CA PRO A 22 23.09 -31.66 -3.13
C PRO A 22 21.86 -30.95 -3.68
N LEU A 23 20.82 -30.88 -2.84
CA LEU A 23 19.69 -30.03 -3.09
C LEU A 23 20.34 -28.66 -3.27
N SER A 24 20.45 -28.22 -4.52
CA SER A 24 20.78 -26.85 -4.81
C SER A 24 19.76 -26.09 -4.00
N ALA A 25 20.20 -25.46 -2.92
CA ALA A 25 19.43 -24.43 -2.29
C ALA A 25 19.25 -23.43 -3.42
N GLU A 26 18.13 -23.55 -4.13
CA GLU A 26 17.56 -22.47 -4.92
C GLU A 26 17.37 -21.38 -3.88
N GLU A 27 18.45 -20.61 -3.70
CA GLU A 27 18.49 -19.42 -2.90
C GLU A 27 17.54 -18.49 -3.63
N SER A 28 16.26 -18.64 -3.31
CA SER A 28 15.21 -17.72 -3.73
C SER A 28 15.79 -16.35 -3.45
N PRO A 29 15.89 -15.49 -4.49
CA PRO A 29 16.59 -14.22 -4.37
C PRO A 29 16.09 -13.54 -3.11
N ALA A 30 17.01 -13.28 -2.17
CA ALA A 30 16.67 -12.87 -0.82
C ALA A 30 15.62 -11.75 -0.87
N SER A 31 14.41 -12.04 -0.37
CA SER A 31 13.30 -11.11 -0.49
C SER A 31 13.65 -9.81 0.24
N THR A 32 13.61 -8.69 -0.49
CA THR A 32 13.96 -7.39 0.09
C THR A 32 12.97 -7.04 1.20
N PRO A 33 13.42 -6.79 2.44
CA PRO A 33 12.52 -6.38 3.52
C PRO A 33 11.68 -5.18 3.13
N GLY A 34 10.37 -5.23 3.38
CA GLY A 34 9.46 -4.14 3.03
C GLY A 34 9.10 -4.07 1.55
N SER A 35 9.55 -5.01 0.71
CA SER A 35 9.03 -5.17 -0.66
C SER A 35 7.72 -5.97 -0.68
N PRO A 36 6.82 -5.74 -1.65
CA PRO A 36 5.58 -6.52 -1.75
C PRO A 36 5.88 -7.97 -2.12
N LEU A 37 5.04 -8.90 -1.68
CA LEU A 37 5.12 -10.30 -2.05
C LEU A 37 4.98 -10.47 -3.57
N SER A 38 5.63 -11.50 -4.11
CA SER A 38 5.33 -12.02 -5.45
C SER A 38 3.94 -12.66 -5.50
N SER A 39 3.42 -12.93 -6.70
CA SER A 39 2.12 -13.59 -6.88
C SER A 39 2.03 -14.92 -6.14
N THR A 40 3.07 -15.76 -6.23
CA THR A 40 3.13 -17.07 -5.55
C THR A 40 3.26 -16.95 -4.04
N GLU A 41 3.97 -15.94 -3.53
CA GLU A 41 4.04 -15.67 -2.09
C GLU A 41 2.69 -15.18 -1.55
N TYR A 42 1.96 -14.36 -2.32
CA TYR A 42 0.61 -13.93 -1.97
C TYR A 42 -0.36 -15.11 -1.88
N GLU A 43 -0.27 -16.10 -2.76
CA GLU A 43 -1.10 -17.32 -2.69
C GLU A 43 -0.88 -18.06 -1.36
N ARG A 44 0.39 -18.24 -0.96
CA ARG A 44 0.73 -18.88 0.33
C ARG A 44 0.29 -18.03 1.52
N PHE A 45 0.46 -16.71 1.45
CA PHE A 45 0.02 -15.79 2.50
C PHE A 45 -1.50 -15.83 2.68
N PHE A 46 -2.27 -15.73 1.59
CA PHE A 46 -3.72 -15.76 1.64
C PHE A 46 -4.29 -17.12 2.04
N ALA A 47 -3.55 -18.22 1.83
CA ALA A 47 -3.94 -19.52 2.37
C ALA A 47 -4.07 -19.50 3.91
N LEU A 48 -3.27 -18.69 4.63
CA LEU A 48 -3.38 -18.52 6.08
C LEU A 48 -4.71 -17.85 6.48
N LEU A 49 -5.21 -16.95 5.62
CA LEU A 49 -6.44 -16.18 5.80
C LEU A 49 -7.66 -16.82 5.13
N THR A 50 -7.49 -18.00 4.54
CA THR A 50 -8.54 -18.77 3.88
C THR A 50 -9.02 -19.92 4.79
N PRO A 51 -10.34 -20.17 4.88
CA PRO A 51 -11.43 -19.48 4.18
C PRO A 51 -11.79 -18.12 4.81
N THR A 52 -12.67 -17.37 4.15
CA THR A 52 -13.00 -15.96 4.43
C THR A 52 -13.26 -15.62 5.90
N TRP A 53 -13.84 -16.53 6.70
CA TRP A 53 -14.07 -16.27 8.13
C TRP A 53 -12.77 -15.99 8.92
N LYS A 54 -11.61 -16.51 8.47
CA LYS A 54 -10.31 -16.19 9.08
C LYS A 54 -9.88 -14.75 8.76
N ALA A 55 -10.09 -14.30 7.52
CA ALA A 55 -9.88 -12.92 7.14
C ALA A 55 -10.80 -11.98 7.93
N GLU A 56 -12.09 -12.31 8.04
CA GLU A 56 -13.07 -11.57 8.85
C GLU A 56 -12.66 -11.47 10.33
N THR A 57 -12.19 -12.58 10.91
CA THR A 57 -11.70 -12.61 12.29
C THR A 57 -10.49 -11.69 12.48
N THR A 58 -9.54 -11.75 11.55
CA THR A 58 -8.35 -10.87 11.53
C THR A 58 -8.76 -9.40 11.38
N CYS A 59 -9.75 -9.12 10.53
CA CYS A 59 -10.28 -7.79 10.33
C CYS A 59 -11.01 -7.26 11.57
N ARG A 60 -11.78 -8.10 12.28
CA ARG A 60 -12.39 -7.74 13.56
C ARG A 60 -11.34 -7.42 14.62
N LEU A 61 -10.25 -8.18 14.67
CA LEU A 61 -9.12 -7.89 15.56
C LEU A 61 -8.51 -6.53 15.23
N ARG A 62 -8.32 -6.22 13.94
CA ARG A 62 -7.80 -4.91 13.49
C ARG A 62 -8.73 -3.76 13.82
N ALA A 63 -10.03 -3.93 13.65
CA ALA A 63 -11.01 -2.90 13.98
C ALA A 63 -11.06 -2.58 15.48
N THR A 64 -10.83 -3.57 16.33
CA THR A 64 -10.96 -3.43 17.79
C THR A 64 -9.66 -3.05 18.49
N HIS A 65 -8.50 -3.48 17.97
CA HIS A 65 -7.19 -3.28 18.61
C HIS A 65 -6.24 -2.40 17.79
N GLY A 66 -6.62 -2.04 16.56
CA GLY A 66 -5.77 -1.32 15.62
C GLY A 66 -4.60 -2.15 15.11
N CYS A 67 -3.81 -1.56 14.21
CA CYS A 67 -2.69 -2.24 13.55
C CYS A 67 -1.49 -2.55 14.48
N ARG A 68 -1.45 -1.97 15.69
CA ARG A 68 -0.37 -2.19 16.66
C ARG A 68 -0.56 -3.45 17.51
N ASN A 69 -1.66 -4.18 17.33
CA ASN A 69 -1.84 -5.46 17.98
C ASN A 69 -0.70 -6.43 17.57
N PRO A 70 0.00 -7.10 18.52
CA PRO A 70 1.17 -7.92 18.20
C PRO A 70 0.91 -9.02 17.16
N THR A 71 -0.27 -9.66 17.20
CA THR A 71 -0.65 -10.68 16.22
C THR A 71 -0.78 -10.10 14.82
N LEU A 72 -1.34 -8.88 14.70
CA LEU A 72 -1.45 -8.19 13.42
C LEU A 72 -0.10 -7.69 12.93
N VAL A 73 0.77 -7.20 13.82
CA VAL A 73 2.14 -6.81 13.45
C VAL A 73 2.90 -7.98 12.86
N GLN A 74 2.80 -9.17 13.45
CA GLN A 74 3.44 -10.39 12.92
C GLN A 74 2.90 -10.75 11.53
N LEU A 75 1.58 -10.69 11.34
CA LEU A 75 0.96 -10.96 10.05
C LEU A 75 1.36 -9.92 8.99
N ASP A 76 1.38 -8.65 9.36
CA ASP A 76 1.73 -7.53 8.49
C ASP A 76 3.22 -7.60 8.10
N GLN A 77 4.09 -7.97 9.04
CA GLN A 77 5.51 -8.24 8.74
C GLN A 77 5.65 -9.42 7.78
N TYR A 78 4.90 -10.51 7.99
CA TYR A 78 4.92 -11.66 7.09
C TYR A 78 4.45 -11.30 5.66
N GLU A 79 3.44 -10.44 5.51
CA GLU A 79 3.01 -9.90 4.20
C GLU A 79 4.05 -8.98 3.55
N ASN A 80 5.03 -8.48 4.30
CA ASN A 80 5.98 -7.47 3.81
C ASN A 80 7.45 -7.89 3.99
N HIS A 81 7.73 -9.19 3.87
CA HIS A 81 9.09 -9.74 3.97
C HIS A 81 9.83 -9.33 5.27
N GLY A 82 9.12 -9.38 6.39
CA GLY A 82 9.64 -9.11 7.73
C GLY A 82 9.63 -7.64 8.14
N LEU A 83 9.38 -6.69 7.23
CA LEU A 83 9.37 -5.26 7.55
C LEU A 83 8.13 -4.60 6.96
N VAL A 84 7.25 -4.07 7.81
CA VAL A 84 6.13 -3.23 7.35
C VAL A 84 6.72 -1.92 6.82
N PRO A 85 6.41 -1.51 5.58
CA PRO A 85 6.96 -0.27 5.01
C PRO A 85 6.50 0.95 5.79
N ASP A 86 7.45 1.85 6.06
CA ASP A 86 7.15 3.17 6.57
C ASP A 86 6.64 4.06 5.42
N GLY A 87 5.47 4.67 5.63
CA GLY A 87 4.84 5.53 4.64
C GLY A 87 4.03 4.79 3.58
N ALA A 88 3.90 5.44 2.42
CA ALA A 88 2.87 5.10 1.46
C ALA A 88 3.10 3.77 0.75
N VAL A 89 1.99 3.11 0.42
CA VAL A 89 1.95 1.83 -0.30
C VAL A 89 1.01 1.89 -1.49
N CYS A 90 1.29 1.09 -2.52
CA CYS A 90 0.42 0.96 -3.68
C CYS A 90 -0.29 -0.41 -3.70
N SER A 91 -1.49 -0.47 -4.26
CA SER A 91 -2.28 -1.71 -4.33
C SER A 91 -2.69 -2.07 -5.75
N ASP A 92 -3.14 -3.30 -5.95
CA ASP A 92 -3.71 -3.79 -7.20
C ASP A 92 -5.18 -3.40 -7.40
N LEU A 93 -5.76 -2.58 -6.51
CA LEU A 93 -7.14 -2.14 -6.61
C LEU A 93 -7.31 -1.06 -7.70
N PRO A 94 -8.34 -1.17 -8.57
CA PRO A 94 -8.52 -0.26 -9.70
C PRO A 94 -8.84 1.18 -9.28
N TYR A 95 -9.55 1.37 -8.16
CA TYR A 95 -10.03 2.68 -7.69
C TYR A 95 -9.35 3.15 -6.39
N ALA A 96 -8.42 2.35 -5.85
CA ALA A 96 -7.72 2.63 -4.61
C ALA A 96 -6.26 2.17 -4.72
N SER A 97 -5.54 2.73 -5.70
CA SER A 97 -4.20 2.29 -6.07
C SER A 97 -3.10 2.73 -5.09
N TRP A 98 -3.42 3.59 -4.11
CA TRP A 98 -2.46 4.20 -3.19
C TRP A 98 -3.07 4.42 -1.81
N PHE A 99 -2.23 4.26 -0.77
CA PHE A 99 -2.58 4.50 0.62
C PHE A 99 -1.41 5.14 1.36
N GLU A 100 -1.68 6.01 2.33
CA GLU A 100 -0.67 6.70 3.14
C GLU A 100 0.19 5.75 4.00
N SER A 101 -0.35 4.57 4.34
CA SER A 101 0.37 3.55 5.11
C SER A 101 -0.16 2.15 4.82
N PHE A 102 0.65 1.13 5.13
CA PHE A 102 0.19 -0.25 5.10
C PHE A 102 -0.99 -0.51 6.03
N CYS A 103 -1.01 0.14 7.20
CA CYS A 103 -2.12 0.04 8.15
C CYS A 103 -3.44 0.56 7.56
N GLN A 104 -3.41 1.68 6.83
CA GLN A 104 -4.56 2.22 6.09
C GLN A 104 -5.04 1.25 5.01
N PHE A 105 -4.12 0.71 4.21
CA PHE A 105 -4.44 -0.29 3.19
C PHE A 105 -5.13 -1.52 3.79
N ALA A 106 -4.60 -2.08 4.88
CA ALA A 106 -5.17 -3.25 5.52
C ALA A 106 -6.54 -2.95 6.15
N GLN A 107 -6.74 -1.76 6.72
CA GLN A 107 -8.06 -1.32 7.18
C GLN A 107 -9.05 -1.20 6.03
N TYR A 108 -8.64 -0.60 4.91
CA TYR A 108 -9.47 -0.50 3.72
C TYR A 108 -9.92 -1.87 3.22
N ARG A 109 -9.01 -2.85 3.17
CA ARG A 109 -9.34 -4.25 2.81
C ARG A 109 -10.42 -4.83 3.70
N CYS A 110 -10.32 -4.58 5.00
CA CYS A 110 -11.29 -5.03 5.98
C CYS A 110 -12.66 -4.35 5.80
N SER A 111 -12.70 -3.02 5.71
CA SER A 111 -13.95 -2.26 5.60
C SER A 111 -14.69 -2.52 4.29
N ASN A 112 -13.98 -2.83 3.20
CA ASN A 112 -14.58 -3.07 1.88
C ASN A 112 -14.68 -4.56 1.52
N HIS A 113 -14.34 -5.46 2.44
CA HIS A 113 -14.38 -6.91 2.24
C HIS A 113 -13.52 -7.40 1.06
N VAL A 114 -12.52 -6.61 0.65
CA VAL A 114 -11.55 -6.96 -0.39
C VAL A 114 -10.34 -7.65 0.24
N TYR A 115 -10.60 -8.75 0.94
CA TYR A 115 -9.64 -9.42 1.82
C TYR A 115 -8.39 -9.95 1.13
N TYR A 116 -8.36 -10.06 -0.19
CA TYR A 116 -7.25 -10.62 -0.95
C TYR A 116 -6.62 -9.62 -1.93
N ALA A 117 -6.89 -8.33 -1.75
CA ALA A 117 -6.18 -7.27 -2.47
C ALA A 117 -4.69 -7.29 -2.11
N LYS A 118 -3.83 -7.07 -3.10
CA LYS A 118 -2.37 -7.21 -2.98
C LYS A 118 -1.71 -5.84 -2.93
N ARG A 119 -0.61 -5.73 -2.18
CA ARG A 119 0.32 -4.63 -2.34
C ARG A 119 1.11 -4.86 -3.62
N VAL A 120 1.35 -3.79 -4.37
CA VAL A 120 2.18 -3.81 -5.57
C VAL A 120 3.29 -2.78 -5.45
N ARG A 121 4.32 -2.90 -6.29
CA ARG A 121 5.32 -1.84 -6.41
C ARG A 121 4.67 -0.60 -6.99
N CYS A 122 4.92 0.56 -6.39
CA CYS A 122 4.47 1.83 -6.93
C CYS A 122 5.15 2.10 -8.27
N SER A 123 4.35 2.41 -9.30
CA SER A 123 4.81 2.67 -10.67
C SER A 123 5.46 4.05 -10.85
N GLN A 124 5.27 4.96 -9.89
CA GLN A 124 6.02 6.21 -9.79
C GLN A 124 6.69 6.28 -8.40
N PRO A 125 7.86 6.95 -8.27
CA PRO A 125 8.31 7.34 -6.94
C PRO A 125 7.16 8.13 -6.33
N VAL A 126 6.67 7.69 -5.17
CA VAL A 126 5.65 8.40 -4.43
C VAL A 126 6.32 9.66 -3.89
N SER A 127 6.54 10.64 -4.76
CA SER A 127 6.78 12.01 -4.35
C SER A 127 5.53 12.38 -3.58
N ILE A 128 5.69 12.41 -2.26
CA ILE A 128 4.75 12.94 -1.28
C ILE A 128 3.98 14.05 -1.99
N LEU A 129 2.67 13.86 -2.23
CA LEU A 129 1.80 14.96 -2.60
C LEU A 129 1.84 15.95 -1.42
N SER A 130 2.82 16.82 -1.44
CA SER A 130 2.79 18.05 -0.68
C SER A 130 1.60 18.83 -1.23
N PRO A 131 0.62 19.25 -0.42
CA PRO A 131 -0.61 19.91 -0.88
C PRO A 131 -0.41 21.23 -1.65
N ASN A 132 0.82 21.65 -1.95
CA ASN A 132 1.15 23.00 -2.38
C ASN A 132 1.41 23.17 -3.88
N THR A 133 1.25 22.16 -4.74
CA THR A 133 1.49 22.32 -6.20
C THR A 133 0.25 22.51 -7.06
N LEU A 134 -0.95 22.70 -6.47
CA LEU A 134 -2.16 23.10 -7.22
C LEU A 134 -2.37 24.61 -7.34
N LYS A 135 -1.32 25.42 -7.13
CA LYS A 135 -1.35 26.87 -7.40
C LYS A 135 -0.16 27.35 -8.21
N GLU A 136 0.18 26.69 -9.31
CA GLU A 136 1.05 27.32 -10.31
C GLU A 136 0.85 26.70 -11.70
N VAL A 137 -0.38 26.73 -12.19
CA VAL A 137 -0.64 26.48 -13.62
C VAL A 137 -1.69 27.44 -14.17
N GLU A 138 -1.58 28.72 -13.81
CA GLU A 138 -2.28 29.79 -14.55
C GLU A 138 -1.56 31.13 -14.41
N SER A 139 -0.32 31.21 -14.88
CA SER A 139 0.25 32.49 -15.32
C SER A 139 1.57 32.27 -16.05
N SER A 140 1.51 31.96 -17.34
CA SER A 140 2.64 32.20 -18.24
C SER A 140 2.11 32.38 -19.65
N ALA A 141 1.38 33.48 -19.86
CA ALA A 141 1.19 34.05 -21.18
C ALA A 141 2.16 35.21 -21.32
N GLU A 142 3.22 34.96 -22.08
CA GLU A 142 4.27 35.89 -22.47
C GLU A 142 3.71 36.94 -23.44
N VAL A 143 3.85 38.24 -23.12
CA VAL A 143 3.71 39.34 -24.09
C VAL A 143 4.80 40.39 -23.81
N PRO A 144 5.52 40.91 -24.84
CA PRO A 144 6.72 41.74 -24.66
C PRO A 144 6.40 43.21 -24.31
N PRO A 145 7.37 43.97 -23.75
CA PRO A 145 7.14 45.34 -23.31
C PRO A 145 7.27 46.32 -24.48
N THR A 146 6.29 47.22 -24.67
CA THR A 146 6.46 48.42 -25.49
C THR A 146 5.95 49.67 -24.76
N SER A 147 6.93 50.51 -24.42
CA SER A 147 6.98 51.95 -24.17
C SER A 147 5.70 52.84 -24.19
N MET A 148 5.60 53.64 -23.11
CA MET A 148 5.18 55.07 -23.00
C MET A 148 3.75 55.50 -23.39
N THR A 149 3.00 56.06 -22.42
CA THR A 149 2.64 57.51 -22.35
C THR A 149 1.44 57.74 -21.40
N THR A 150 1.64 58.53 -20.34
CA THR A 150 0.58 59.20 -19.54
C THR A 150 0.00 60.41 -20.29
N PRO A 151 -1.28 60.76 -20.07
CA PRO A 151 -1.53 62.03 -19.37
C PRO A 151 -2.76 62.07 -18.41
N ILE A 152 -2.48 62.54 -17.19
CA ILE A 152 -3.12 63.58 -16.35
C ILE A 152 -4.62 63.98 -16.53
N VAL A 153 -5.38 63.76 -15.44
CA VAL A 153 -6.28 64.63 -14.61
C VAL A 153 -7.52 65.34 -15.21
N SER A 154 -8.68 65.17 -14.54
CA SER A 154 -9.52 66.22 -13.89
C SER A 154 -10.82 65.62 -13.30
N HIS A 155 -11.03 65.72 -11.96
CA HIS A 155 -11.99 66.62 -11.26
C HIS A 155 -13.48 66.34 -11.58
N ALA A 156 -14.47 66.29 -10.68
CA ALA A 156 -14.59 66.62 -9.25
C ALA A 156 -15.98 66.17 -8.70
N THR A 157 -16.06 65.99 -7.37
CA THR A 157 -17.12 66.45 -6.42
C THR A 157 -18.54 65.84 -6.38
N GLY A 158 -18.92 65.44 -5.15
CA GLY A 158 -20.27 65.54 -4.55
C GLY A 158 -21.08 64.23 -4.50
N GLU A 159 -21.76 63.79 -3.44
CA GLU A 159 -22.12 64.35 -2.13
C GLU A 159 -22.47 63.20 -1.15
N THR A 160 -22.50 63.55 0.14
CA THR A 160 -22.75 62.76 1.37
C THR A 160 -24.23 62.40 1.61
N SER A 161 -24.45 61.40 2.49
CA SER A 161 -25.62 61.15 3.39
C SER A 161 -26.40 59.86 3.02
N GLN A 162 -26.84 58.95 3.89
CA GLN A 162 -27.24 58.91 5.32
C GLN A 162 -27.22 57.40 5.74
N SER A 163 -26.68 56.98 6.89
CA SER A 163 -27.31 56.88 8.23
C SER A 163 -28.51 55.90 8.36
N GLY A 164 -28.39 54.94 9.28
CA GLY A 164 -29.46 54.07 9.82
C GLY A 164 -28.96 52.64 10.08
N ASP A 165 -28.24 52.34 11.16
CA ASP A 165 -28.63 52.20 12.58
C ASP A 165 -29.40 50.89 12.92
N ARG A 166 -28.80 50.16 13.88
CA ARG A 166 -29.37 49.29 14.93
C ARG A 166 -30.02 47.91 14.65
N SER A 167 -29.34 46.89 15.21
CA SER A 167 -29.74 46.14 16.44
C SER A 167 -30.02 44.62 16.31
N SER A 168 -29.21 43.89 17.07
CA SER A 168 -29.56 42.81 18.02
C SER A 168 -30.05 41.43 17.53
N GLN A 169 -29.15 40.47 17.77
CA GLN A 169 -29.29 39.08 18.29
C GLN A 169 -30.46 38.83 19.27
N PRO A 170 -30.76 37.56 19.69
CA PRO A 170 -29.90 36.37 19.77
C PRO A 170 -30.18 35.24 18.79
#